data_AF-Q16RI6-F1
#
_entry.id   AF-Q16RI6-F1
#
_cell.length_a   1.000
_cell.length_b   1.000
_cell.length_c   1.000
_cell.angle_alpha   90.00
_cell.angle_beta   90.00
_cell.angle_gamma   90.00
#
_symmetry.space_group_name_H-M   'P 1'
#
loop_
_entity.id
_entity.type
_entity.pdbx_description
1 polymer ?
#
loop_
_entity_poly.entity_id
_entity_poly.type
_entity_poly.pdbx_seq_one_letter_code
_entity_poly.pdbx_strand_id
1 'polypeptide(L)'
;MQLQPSEERECCRCGKGFFITLDGEYLTQEHCIYHWGRMTRVYAGSEFKKVYSCCNGETDVKGCTINKLHVWTGLLSGFNGPFDGFVKTEPSPRNEGVYALDCEMSYTGRGLELTKVTVVAVDGSLVYEKLVKPDIEIVDYNTRYSGVTEADFSDPRNYATLKQVQKDLLKFIYDDTILIGHSIENDLKVLKIIHKTVIDTSITFPHMNGFPFRQSLKALTKNILKRDIQMQTQSGGSLDSRASLELMLWRVRK
;
A
#
# COMPACT_ATOMS: atom_id res chain seq x y z
N MET A 1 14.11 19.22 -32.23
CA MET A 1 13.74 18.43 -31.05
C MET A 1 12.44 18.98 -30.50
N GLN A 2 11.33 18.25 -30.64
CA GLN A 2 10.11 18.60 -29.90
C GLN A 2 10.37 18.23 -28.44
N LEU A 3 10.29 19.22 -27.55
CA LEU A 3 10.32 18.97 -26.11
C LEU A 3 9.08 18.14 -25.76
N GLN A 4 9.27 16.91 -25.28
CA GLN A 4 8.16 16.15 -24.74
C GLN A 4 7.59 16.90 -23.52
N PRO A 5 6.25 16.98 -23.37
CA PRO A 5 5.66 17.60 -22.19
C PRO A 5 6.12 16.90 -20.92
N SER A 6 6.52 17.69 -19.92
CA SER A 6 6.98 17.20 -18.62
C SER A 6 6.22 17.86 -17.48
N GLU A 7 6.09 17.15 -16.37
CA GLU A 7 5.45 17.64 -15.15
C GLU A 7 6.41 17.60 -13.98
N GLU A 8 6.36 18.63 -13.15
CA GLU A 8 7.02 18.64 -11.85
C GLU A 8 6.17 17.86 -10.83
N ARG A 9 6.82 16.99 -10.06
CA ARG A 9 6.24 16.18 -8.98
C ARG A 9 7.04 16.38 -7.70
N GLU A 10 6.38 16.23 -6.56
CA GLU A 10 7.04 16.23 -5.25
C GLU A 10 7.32 14.80 -4.79
N CYS A 11 8.56 14.54 -4.36
CA CYS A 11 8.92 13.21 -3.86
C CYS A 11 8.29 12.94 -2.49
N CYS A 12 7.48 11.89 -2.38
CA CYS A 12 6.82 11.51 -1.13
C CYS A 12 7.76 10.96 -0.02
N ARG A 13 9.06 10.86 -0.30
CA ARG A 13 10.09 10.40 0.66
C ARG A 13 10.98 11.53 1.18
N CYS A 14 11.47 12.40 0.31
CA CYS A 14 12.38 13.50 0.69
C CYS A 14 11.78 14.90 0.52
N GLY A 15 10.59 15.03 -0.08
CA GLY A 15 9.94 16.33 -0.33
C GLY A 15 10.57 17.17 -1.45
N LYS A 16 11.61 16.70 -2.13
CA LYS A 16 12.21 17.42 -3.27
C LYS A 16 11.34 17.33 -4.51
N GLY A 17 11.30 18.41 -5.29
CA GLY A 17 10.75 18.43 -6.64
C GLY A 17 11.59 17.63 -7.63
N PHE A 18 10.94 16.95 -8.57
CA PHE A 18 11.58 16.21 -9.66
C PHE A 18 10.67 16.19 -10.91
N PHE A 19 11.25 15.94 -12.08
CA PHE A 19 10.54 16.01 -13.36
C PHE A 19 10.39 14.64 -14.01
N ILE A 20 9.19 14.38 -14.52
CA ILE A 20 8.83 13.19 -15.30
C ILE A 20 8.09 13.59 -16.58
N THR A 21 8.16 12.76 -17.61
CA THR A 21 7.30 12.90 -18.80
C THR A 21 5.87 12.43 -18.50
N LEU A 22 4.91 12.79 -19.36
CA LEU A 22 3.52 12.32 -19.24
C LEU A 22 3.40 10.78 -19.33
N ASP A 23 4.34 10.12 -19.99
CA ASP A 23 4.39 8.67 -20.10
C ASP A 23 5.04 7.99 -18.89
N GLY A 24 5.56 8.76 -17.92
CA GLY A 24 6.19 8.25 -16.70
C GLY A 24 7.70 8.05 -16.81
N GLU A 25 8.37 8.60 -17.82
CA GLU A 25 9.82 8.53 -17.93
C GLU A 25 10.50 9.60 -17.06
N TYR A 26 11.55 9.24 -16.32
CA TYR A 26 12.24 10.16 -15.41
C TYR A 26 13.21 11.06 -16.17
N LEU A 27 12.99 12.37 -16.08
CA LEU A 27 13.94 13.38 -16.56
C LEU A 27 14.98 13.71 -15.48
N THR A 28 14.56 13.73 -14.21
CA THR A 28 15.47 13.89 -13.07
C THR A 28 16.06 12.54 -12.65
N GLN A 29 17.40 12.43 -12.73
CA GLN A 29 18.17 11.23 -12.38
C GLN A 29 18.95 11.38 -11.04
N GLU A 30 18.61 12.40 -10.24
CA GLU A 30 19.19 12.57 -8.89
C GLU A 30 18.78 11.41 -7.98
N HIS A 31 19.72 10.91 -7.18
CA HIS A 31 19.43 9.95 -6.13
C HIS A 31 18.56 10.58 -5.03
N CYS A 32 17.48 9.90 -4.65
CA CYS A 32 16.66 10.31 -3.53
C CYS A 32 17.31 9.91 -2.21
N ILE A 33 17.63 10.89 -1.36
CA ILE A 33 18.26 10.64 -0.05
C ILE A 33 17.27 11.04 1.05
N TYR A 34 16.84 10.08 1.86
CA TYR A 34 15.74 10.26 2.82
C TYR A 34 15.90 9.38 4.07
N HIS A 35 15.09 9.66 5.09
CA HIS A 35 14.94 8.80 6.28
C HIS A 35 13.63 8.03 6.15
N TRP A 36 13.67 6.69 6.11
CA TRP A 36 12.45 5.87 6.06
C TRP A 36 11.75 5.78 7.43
N GLY A 37 12.48 6.02 8.51
CA GLY A 37 11.95 5.98 9.86
C GLY A 37 11.26 7.29 10.22
N ARG A 38 10.20 7.22 11.01
CA ARG A 38 9.56 8.42 11.59
C ARG A 38 10.43 9.06 12.67
N MET A 39 10.26 10.36 12.88
CA MET A 39 10.82 11.08 14.01
C MET A 39 10.19 10.57 15.31
N THR A 40 11.01 10.24 16.31
CA THR A 40 10.59 9.77 17.63
C THR A 40 11.33 10.52 18.73
N ARG A 41 10.81 10.49 19.96
CA ARG A 41 11.48 11.03 21.14
C ARG A 41 12.16 9.90 21.90
N VAL A 42 13.45 10.05 22.17
CA VAL A 42 14.25 9.12 22.99
C VAL A 42 14.78 9.86 24.20
N TYR A 43 14.81 9.19 25.36
CA TYR A 43 15.38 9.75 26.58
C TYR A 43 16.89 9.54 26.59
N ALA A 44 17.66 10.63 26.62
CA ALA A 44 19.11 10.64 26.59
C ALA A 44 19.68 11.02 27.97
N GLY A 45 19.23 10.35 29.03
CA GLY A 45 19.74 10.49 30.40
C GLY A 45 19.35 11.78 31.12
N SER A 46 19.45 12.94 30.47
CA SER A 46 19.09 14.25 31.03
C SER A 46 17.95 14.95 30.28
N GLU A 47 17.77 14.65 29.00
CA GLU A 47 16.80 15.31 28.13
C GLU A 47 16.16 14.36 27.12
N PHE A 48 15.01 14.77 26.57
CA PHE A 48 14.41 14.08 25.43
C PHE A 48 14.97 14.64 24.13
N LYS A 49 15.59 13.78 23.33
CA LYS A 49 16.05 14.11 21.97
C LYS A 49 15.07 13.61 20.92
N LYS A 50 14.86 14.41 19.87
CA LYS A 50 14.11 14.00 18.67
C LYS A 50 15.08 13.37 17.69
N VAL A 51 14.86 12.09 17.37
CA VAL A 51 15.70 11.33 16.45
C VAL A 51 14.86 10.53 15.45
N TYR A 52 15.42 10.25 14.28
CA TYR A 52 14.81 9.35 13.32
C TYR A 52 14.93 7.89 13.76
N SER A 53 13.81 7.17 13.79
CA SER A 53 13.77 5.75 14.19
C SER A 53 14.56 4.80 13.27
N CYS A 54 15.02 5.26 12.11
CA CYS A 54 15.81 4.45 11.18
C CYS A 54 17.31 4.43 11.47
N CYS A 55 17.87 5.50 12.04
CA CYS A 55 19.32 5.66 12.22
C CYS A 55 19.72 6.38 13.51
N ASN A 56 18.75 6.80 14.32
CA ASN A 56 18.93 7.69 15.47
C ASN A 56 19.59 9.05 15.15
N GLY A 57 19.62 9.44 13.87
CA GLY A 57 20.06 10.78 13.46
C GLY A 57 19.12 11.85 14.02
N GLU A 58 19.69 12.99 14.40
CA GLU A 58 18.94 14.14 14.92
C GLU A 58 18.16 14.87 13.81
N THR A 59 17.45 15.94 14.19
CA THR A 59 16.72 16.79 13.23
C THR A 59 17.73 17.43 12.26
N ASP A 60 17.33 17.62 10.99
CA ASP A 60 18.13 18.23 9.92
C ASP A 60 19.34 17.42 9.39
N VAL A 61 19.62 16.23 9.95
CA VAL A 61 20.62 15.32 9.38
C VAL A 61 20.14 14.77 8.04
N LYS A 62 21.05 14.71 7.05
CA LYS A 62 20.79 14.11 5.74
C LYS A 62 20.23 12.69 5.86
N GLY A 63 19.34 12.32 4.95
CA GLY A 63 18.72 10.98 4.91
C GLY A 63 19.73 9.83 5.01
N CYS A 64 19.40 8.81 5.79
CA CYS A 64 20.24 7.63 5.98
C CYS A 64 19.98 6.52 4.94
N THR A 65 19.16 6.78 3.93
CA THR A 65 18.80 5.82 2.88
C THR A 65 18.85 6.50 1.53
N ILE A 66 19.39 5.77 0.55
CA ILE A 66 19.61 6.26 -0.80
C ILE A 66 18.80 5.38 -1.75
N ASN A 67 17.99 6.04 -2.56
CA ASN A 67 17.20 5.47 -3.63
C ASN A 67 17.74 5.95 -4.96
N LYS A 68 17.68 5.09 -6.00
CA LYS A 68 18.12 5.45 -7.35
C LYS A 68 17.38 6.67 -7.90
N LEU A 69 16.06 6.71 -7.69
CA LEU A 69 15.18 7.77 -8.18
C LEU A 69 14.25 8.27 -7.07
N HIS A 70 13.74 9.48 -7.27
CA HIS A 70 12.61 10.00 -6.51
C HIS A 70 11.34 9.20 -6.80
N VAL A 71 10.38 9.21 -5.87
CA VAL A 71 9.11 8.49 -6.01
C VAL A 71 7.94 9.36 -5.56
N TRP A 72 6.79 9.18 -6.20
CA TRP A 72 5.54 9.90 -5.89
C TRP A 72 4.37 8.92 -5.81
N THR A 73 3.27 9.33 -5.19
CA THR A 73 2.13 8.44 -4.94
C THR A 73 1.23 8.26 -6.16
N GLY A 74 1.38 9.07 -7.20
CA GLY A 74 0.45 9.12 -8.33
C GLY A 74 -0.84 9.91 -8.04
N LEU A 75 -1.02 10.39 -6.80
CA LEU A 75 -2.20 11.13 -6.38
C LEU A 75 -1.89 12.63 -6.33
N LEU A 76 -2.77 13.42 -6.94
CA LEU A 76 -2.79 14.87 -6.80
C LEU A 76 -3.88 15.27 -5.81
N SER A 77 -3.53 16.12 -4.84
CA SER A 77 -4.48 16.65 -3.86
C SER A 77 -5.67 17.31 -4.56
N GLY A 78 -6.88 16.87 -4.21
CA GLY A 78 -8.14 17.42 -4.73
C GLY A 78 -8.66 16.78 -6.02
N PHE A 79 -7.92 15.87 -6.66
CA PHE A 79 -8.38 15.14 -7.84
C PHE A 79 -8.73 13.69 -7.48
N ASN A 80 -10.01 13.33 -7.61
CA ASN A 80 -10.49 11.96 -7.46
C ASN A 80 -10.54 11.20 -8.80
N GLY A 81 -9.89 11.69 -9.85
CA GLY A 81 -9.88 11.08 -11.17
C GLY A 81 -8.63 11.47 -11.97
N PRO A 82 -8.50 10.97 -13.21
CA PRO A 82 -9.49 10.19 -13.96
C PRO A 82 -9.64 8.74 -13.45
N PHE A 83 -10.84 8.16 -13.57
CA PHE A 83 -11.13 6.76 -13.21
C PHE A 83 -10.78 5.78 -14.33
N ASP A 84 -9.74 6.06 -15.10
CA ASP A 84 -9.39 5.27 -16.27
C ASP A 84 -8.89 3.87 -15.88
N GLY A 85 -9.54 2.86 -16.48
CA GLY A 85 -9.31 1.46 -16.17
C GLY A 85 -9.97 0.98 -14.87
N PHE A 86 -10.82 1.80 -14.23
CA PHE A 86 -11.62 1.34 -13.11
C PHE A 86 -12.75 0.43 -13.58
N VAL A 87 -12.94 -0.67 -12.85
CA VAL A 87 -14.09 -1.57 -12.99
C VAL A 87 -14.96 -1.47 -11.75
N LYS A 88 -16.25 -1.78 -11.88
CA LYS A 88 -17.20 -1.75 -10.77
C LYS A 88 -17.65 -3.18 -10.43
N THR A 89 -17.84 -3.46 -9.14
CA THR A 89 -18.48 -4.71 -8.71
C THR A 89 -19.95 -4.69 -9.10
N GLU A 90 -20.45 -5.82 -9.60
CA GLU A 90 -21.83 -5.98 -10.06
C GLU A 90 -22.65 -6.83 -9.05
N PRO A 91 -23.98 -6.71 -9.06
CA PRO A 91 -24.86 -7.54 -8.23
C PRO A 91 -24.73 -9.03 -8.51
N SER A 92 -24.87 -9.84 -7.45
CA SER A 92 -24.93 -11.30 -7.54
C SER A 92 -26.34 -11.83 -7.27
N PRO A 93 -26.77 -12.91 -7.95
CA PRO A 93 -27.94 -13.67 -7.53
C PRO A 93 -27.67 -14.61 -6.35
N ARG A 94 -26.44 -14.70 -5.84
CA ARG A 94 -26.02 -15.57 -4.73
C ARG A 94 -25.58 -14.73 -3.53
N ASN A 95 -25.91 -15.21 -2.33
CA ASN A 95 -25.63 -14.50 -1.10
C ASN A 95 -24.12 -14.45 -0.75
N GLU A 96 -23.62 -13.22 -0.61
CA GLU A 96 -22.68 -12.65 0.36
C GLU A 96 -21.50 -13.51 0.86
N GLY A 97 -20.29 -13.12 0.43
CA GLY A 97 -19.04 -13.51 1.09
C GLY A 97 -18.46 -12.37 1.93
N VAL A 98 -17.67 -12.72 2.96
CA VAL A 98 -16.82 -11.77 3.69
C VAL A 98 -15.38 -12.13 3.37
N TYR A 99 -14.65 -11.17 2.81
CA TYR A 99 -13.24 -11.34 2.47
C TYR A 99 -12.40 -10.23 3.08
N ALA A 100 -11.18 -10.56 3.49
CA ALA A 100 -10.17 -9.55 3.76
C ALA A 100 -9.23 -9.41 2.56
N LEU A 101 -8.97 -8.16 2.18
CA LEU A 101 -8.20 -7.76 1.01
C LEU A 101 -6.98 -6.98 1.48
N ASP A 102 -5.83 -7.28 0.88
CA ASP A 102 -4.59 -6.55 1.09
C ASP A 102 -3.77 -6.54 -0.19
N CYS A 103 -3.22 -5.38 -0.53
CA CYS A 103 -2.41 -5.17 -1.71
C CYS A 103 -1.03 -4.65 -1.32
N GLU A 104 -0.03 -5.16 -2.03
CA GLU A 104 1.30 -4.57 -2.03
C GLU A 104 1.46 -3.70 -3.26
N MET A 105 2.14 -2.57 -3.08
CA MET A 105 2.36 -1.60 -4.13
C MET A 105 3.84 -1.28 -4.28
N SER A 106 4.22 -1.05 -5.53
CA SER A 106 5.55 -0.57 -5.92
C SER A 106 5.44 0.77 -6.64
N TYR A 107 6.51 1.54 -6.63
CA TYR A 107 6.58 2.83 -7.32
C TYR A 107 7.01 2.64 -8.77
N THR A 108 6.31 3.31 -9.67
CA THR A 108 6.64 3.44 -11.10
C THR A 108 6.72 4.92 -11.48
N GLY A 109 6.93 5.19 -12.78
CA GLY A 109 6.75 6.53 -13.35
C GLY A 109 5.38 7.16 -13.12
N ARG A 110 4.32 6.34 -13.00
CA ARG A 110 2.93 6.77 -12.84
C ARG A 110 2.46 6.87 -11.39
N GLY A 111 3.34 6.57 -10.43
CA GLY A 111 3.05 6.60 -9.01
C GLY A 111 3.03 5.20 -8.39
N LEU A 112 2.17 4.98 -7.40
CA LEU A 112 1.99 3.67 -6.79
C LEU A 112 1.12 2.78 -7.68
N GLU A 113 1.63 1.62 -8.05
CA GLU A 113 0.90 0.60 -8.81
C GLU A 113 0.92 -0.74 -8.08
N LEU A 114 -0.13 -1.54 -8.31
CA LEU A 114 -0.31 -2.85 -7.70
C LEU A 114 0.80 -3.81 -8.12
N THR A 115 1.42 -4.50 -7.16
CA THR A 115 2.42 -5.54 -7.43
C THR A 115 2.12 -6.89 -6.79
N LYS A 116 1.27 -6.95 -5.78
CA LYS A 116 0.72 -8.20 -5.23
C LYS A 116 -0.66 -7.94 -4.67
N VAL A 117 -1.61 -8.85 -4.88
CA VAL A 117 -2.90 -8.83 -4.20
C VAL A 117 -3.09 -10.13 -3.44
N THR A 118 -3.64 -10.03 -2.23
CA THR A 118 -4.07 -11.18 -1.41
C THR A 118 -5.52 -11.00 -1.01
N VAL A 119 -6.30 -12.07 -1.13
CA VAL A 119 -7.66 -12.18 -0.60
C VAL A 119 -7.77 -13.42 0.27
N VAL A 120 -8.29 -13.26 1.48
CA VAL A 120 -8.56 -14.35 2.42
C VAL A 120 -10.03 -14.38 2.81
N ALA A 121 -10.58 -15.58 3.01
CA ALA A 121 -11.94 -15.78 3.49
C ALA A 121 -12.06 -15.54 5.00
N VAL A 122 -13.30 -15.48 5.50
CA VAL A 122 -13.63 -15.26 6.91
C VAL A 122 -13.02 -16.29 7.88
N ASP A 123 -12.72 -17.50 7.40
CA ASP A 123 -12.04 -18.55 8.17
C ASP A 123 -10.50 -18.41 8.16
N GLY A 124 -9.97 -17.39 7.49
CA GLY A 124 -8.54 -17.13 7.32
C GLY A 124 -7.87 -17.93 6.20
N SER A 125 -8.63 -18.74 5.45
CA SER A 125 -8.10 -19.49 4.30
C SER A 125 -7.76 -18.55 3.14
N LEU A 126 -6.70 -18.90 2.39
CA LEU A 126 -6.28 -18.13 1.23
C LEU A 126 -7.22 -18.42 0.05
N VAL A 127 -7.81 -17.37 -0.52
CA VAL A 127 -8.75 -17.46 -1.64
C VAL A 127 -8.09 -17.08 -2.95
N TYR A 128 -7.32 -15.98 -2.94
CA TYR A 128 -6.64 -15.48 -4.12
C TYR A 128 -5.32 -14.83 -3.73
N GLU A 129 -4.24 -15.16 -4.43
CA GLU A 129 -2.96 -14.47 -4.31
C GLU A 129 -2.35 -14.38 -5.71
N LYS A 130 -1.94 -13.18 -6.12
CA LYS A 130 -1.30 -13.01 -7.43
C LYS A 130 -0.33 -11.84 -7.44
N LEU A 131 0.86 -12.06 -7.98
CA LEU A 131 1.77 -11.00 -8.36
C LEU A 131 1.25 -10.29 -9.60
N VAL A 132 1.41 -8.98 -9.65
CA VAL A 132 0.95 -8.13 -10.76
C VAL A 132 2.15 -7.38 -11.29
N LYS A 133 2.41 -7.50 -12.59
CA LYS A 133 3.47 -6.71 -13.23
C LYS A 133 2.85 -5.47 -13.86
N PRO A 134 3.20 -4.26 -13.40
CA PRO A 134 2.77 -3.03 -14.05
C PRO A 134 3.28 -2.96 -15.50
N ASP A 135 2.57 -2.21 -16.34
CA ASP A 135 2.96 -2.02 -17.75
C ASP A 135 4.21 -1.12 -17.89
N ILE A 136 4.47 -0.30 -16.86
CA ILE A 136 5.66 0.56 -16.76
C ILE A 136 6.69 -0.08 -15.83
N GLU A 137 7.97 0.20 -16.10
CA GLU A 137 9.08 -0.22 -15.26
C GLU A 137 8.89 0.24 -13.80
N ILE A 138 9.10 -0.71 -12.89
CA ILE A 138 9.12 -0.44 -11.46
C ILE A 138 10.42 0.26 -11.11
N VAL A 139 10.34 1.47 -10.58
CA VAL A 139 11.50 2.25 -10.14
C VAL A 139 11.92 1.92 -8.72
N ASP A 140 10.97 1.47 -7.89
CA ASP A 140 11.23 0.96 -6.55
C ASP A 140 10.15 -0.04 -6.13
N TYR A 141 10.55 -1.28 -5.85
CA TYR A 141 9.68 -2.37 -5.40
C TYR A 141 9.06 -2.15 -4.01
N ASN A 142 9.52 -1.14 -3.29
CA ASN A 142 9.09 -0.82 -1.94
C ASN A 142 9.26 -1.99 -0.96
N THR A 143 10.26 -2.85 -1.20
CA THR A 143 10.45 -4.18 -0.59
C THR A 143 10.41 -4.19 0.94
N ARG A 144 10.84 -3.10 1.59
CA ARG A 144 10.75 -2.95 3.05
C ARG A 144 9.32 -3.11 3.57
N TYR A 145 8.34 -2.67 2.79
CA TYR A 145 6.93 -2.71 3.12
C TYR A 145 6.21 -3.81 2.33
N SER A 146 6.47 -3.92 1.03
CA SER A 146 5.76 -4.85 0.14
C SER A 146 6.19 -6.32 0.27
N GLY A 147 7.43 -6.55 0.72
CA GLY A 147 8.11 -7.83 0.62
C GLY A 147 8.38 -8.29 -0.82
N VAL A 148 7.94 -7.53 -1.83
CA VAL A 148 8.10 -7.84 -3.26
C VAL A 148 9.50 -7.41 -3.71
N THR A 149 10.11 -8.23 -4.55
CA THR A 149 11.44 -8.06 -5.12
C THR A 149 11.41 -8.17 -6.64
N GLU A 150 12.48 -7.72 -7.29
CA GLU A 150 12.65 -7.91 -8.74
C GLU A 150 12.65 -9.40 -9.14
N ALA A 151 13.21 -10.26 -8.29
CA ALA A 151 13.29 -11.70 -8.53
C ALA A 151 11.90 -12.36 -8.62
N ASP A 152 10.89 -11.81 -7.94
CA ASP A 152 9.51 -12.33 -8.02
C ASP A 152 8.92 -12.23 -9.45
N PHE A 153 9.48 -11.35 -10.28
CA PHE A 153 9.06 -11.11 -11.67
C PHE A 153 10.00 -11.73 -12.72
N SER A 154 10.92 -12.61 -12.33
CA SER A 154 11.85 -13.26 -13.26
C SER A 154 11.18 -14.25 -14.21
N ASP A 155 10.08 -14.88 -13.78
CA ASP A 155 9.30 -15.84 -14.57
C ASP A 155 7.93 -15.24 -14.93
N PRO A 156 7.62 -15.07 -16.24
CA PRO A 156 6.31 -14.60 -16.70
C PRO A 156 5.10 -15.39 -16.22
N ARG A 157 5.29 -16.63 -15.76
CA ARG A 157 4.21 -17.47 -15.21
C ARG A 157 3.78 -17.05 -13.80
N ASN A 158 4.64 -16.34 -13.08
CA ASN A 158 4.39 -15.98 -11.68
C ASN A 158 3.42 -14.81 -11.54
N TYR A 159 3.41 -13.89 -12.49
CA TYR A 159 2.59 -12.68 -12.43
C TYR A 159 1.43 -12.66 -13.44
N ALA A 160 0.52 -11.70 -13.26
CA ALA A 160 -0.57 -11.40 -14.17
C ALA A 160 -0.60 -9.89 -14.48
N THR A 161 -1.43 -9.49 -15.44
CA THR A 161 -1.76 -8.08 -15.66
C THR A 161 -2.85 -7.63 -14.69
N LEU A 162 -2.94 -6.33 -14.42
CA LEU A 162 -4.01 -5.76 -13.59
C LEU A 162 -5.40 -6.16 -14.09
N LYS A 163 -5.62 -6.12 -15.41
CA LYS A 163 -6.90 -6.50 -16.04
C LYS A 163 -7.28 -7.96 -15.78
N GLN A 164 -6.29 -8.86 -15.78
CA GLN A 164 -6.54 -10.28 -15.48
C GLN A 164 -6.93 -10.46 -14.01
N VAL A 165 -6.23 -9.79 -13.10
CA VAL A 165 -6.56 -9.78 -11.66
C VAL A 165 -7.96 -9.22 -11.41
N GLN A 166 -8.30 -8.08 -12.00
CA GLN A 166 -9.65 -7.50 -11.91
C GLN A 166 -10.72 -8.50 -12.35
N LYS A 167 -10.51 -9.15 -13.50
CA LYS A 167 -11.43 -10.18 -14.01
C LYS A 167 -11.55 -11.38 -13.06
N ASP A 168 -10.46 -11.78 -12.42
CA ASP A 168 -10.48 -12.89 -11.48
C ASP A 168 -11.21 -12.53 -10.18
N LEU A 169 -10.94 -11.35 -9.62
CA LEU A 169 -11.60 -10.84 -8.42
C LEU A 169 -13.13 -10.68 -8.62
N LEU A 170 -13.55 -10.15 -9.76
CA LEU A 170 -14.97 -9.95 -10.09
C LEU A 170 -15.76 -11.25 -10.29
N LYS A 171 -15.11 -12.43 -10.27
CA LYS A 171 -15.82 -13.72 -10.30
C LYS A 171 -16.42 -14.09 -8.94
N PHE A 172 -15.96 -13.47 -7.86
CA PHE A 172 -16.37 -13.83 -6.50
C PHE A 172 -16.53 -12.63 -5.55
N ILE A 173 -16.08 -11.43 -5.95
CA ILE A 173 -16.35 -10.16 -5.26
C ILE A 173 -17.46 -9.42 -6.01
N TYR A 174 -18.64 -9.40 -5.40
CA TYR A 174 -19.85 -8.73 -5.89
C TYR A 174 -20.10 -7.44 -5.11
N ASP A 175 -21.13 -6.67 -5.46
CA ASP A 175 -21.39 -5.38 -4.83
C ASP A 175 -21.86 -5.46 -3.35
N ASP A 176 -22.46 -6.57 -2.95
CA ASP A 176 -22.90 -6.91 -1.59
C ASP A 176 -21.83 -7.66 -0.77
N THR A 177 -20.75 -8.11 -1.41
CA THR A 177 -19.63 -8.79 -0.74
C THR A 177 -18.94 -7.83 0.24
N ILE A 178 -18.77 -8.22 1.50
CA ILE A 178 -18.12 -7.36 2.49
C ILE A 178 -16.60 -7.49 2.35
N LEU A 179 -15.94 -6.40 1.97
CA LEU A 179 -14.48 -6.31 1.95
C LEU A 179 -13.94 -5.69 3.23
N ILE A 180 -13.07 -6.42 3.92
CA ILE A 180 -12.38 -5.97 5.13
C ILE A 180 -10.92 -5.62 4.77
N GLY A 181 -10.42 -4.48 5.24
CA GLY A 181 -9.03 -4.10 5.02
C GLY A 181 -8.55 -3.04 6.02
N HIS A 182 -7.34 -2.53 5.81
CA HIS A 182 -6.76 -1.47 6.64
C HIS A 182 -6.32 -0.29 5.77
N SER A 183 -7.05 0.83 5.82
CA SER A 183 -6.94 1.90 4.80
C SER A 183 -7.20 1.36 3.38
N ILE A 184 -8.30 0.61 3.25
CA ILE A 184 -8.67 -0.18 2.08
C ILE A 184 -8.90 0.68 0.82
N GLU A 185 -9.08 1.98 1.00
CA GLU A 185 -9.17 2.91 -0.12
C GLU A 185 -7.90 2.92 -0.97
N ASN A 186 -6.73 2.61 -0.39
CA ASN A 186 -5.48 2.56 -1.13
C ASN A 186 -5.43 1.31 -2.01
N ASP A 187 -5.86 0.16 -1.47
CA ASP A 187 -5.98 -1.11 -2.18
C ASP A 187 -6.93 -1.00 -3.38
N LEU A 188 -8.14 -0.48 -3.13
CA LEU A 188 -9.16 -0.32 -4.18
C LEU A 188 -8.72 0.65 -5.29
N LYS A 189 -7.94 1.68 -4.95
CA LYS A 189 -7.38 2.61 -5.95
C LYS A 189 -6.38 1.93 -6.87
N VAL A 190 -5.41 1.17 -6.34
CA VAL A 190 -4.39 0.51 -7.18
C VAL A 190 -4.94 -0.70 -7.93
N LEU A 191 -5.95 -1.38 -7.36
CA LEU A 191 -6.75 -2.39 -8.08
C LEU A 191 -7.63 -1.78 -9.16
N LYS A 192 -7.88 -0.47 -9.09
CA LYS A 192 -8.85 0.25 -9.91
C LYS A 192 -10.22 -0.44 -9.84
N ILE A 193 -10.71 -0.71 -8.63
CA ILE A 193 -12.03 -1.32 -8.39
C ILE A 193 -12.90 -0.36 -7.60
N ILE A 194 -14.10 -0.07 -8.11
CA ILE A 194 -15.14 0.67 -7.40
C ILE A 194 -16.03 -0.35 -6.68
N HIS A 195 -15.91 -0.39 -5.37
CA HIS A 195 -16.69 -1.24 -4.49
C HIS A 195 -17.16 -0.44 -3.26
N LYS A 196 -18.39 -0.68 -2.78
CA LYS A 196 -19.04 0.15 -1.76
C LYS A 196 -19.18 -0.51 -0.40
N THR A 197 -19.19 -1.83 -0.34
CA THR A 197 -19.50 -2.61 0.86
C THR A 197 -18.21 -2.94 1.61
N VAL A 198 -17.63 -1.90 2.23
CA VAL A 198 -16.31 -1.97 2.85
C VAL A 198 -16.35 -1.80 4.36
N ILE A 199 -15.49 -2.53 5.06
CA ILE A 199 -15.16 -2.34 6.46
C ILE A 199 -13.68 -2.02 6.56
N ASP A 200 -13.39 -0.78 6.94
CA ASP A 200 -12.02 -0.33 7.13
C ASP A 200 -11.64 -0.36 8.61
N THR A 201 -10.63 -1.17 8.95
CA THR A 201 -10.13 -1.29 10.32
C THR A 201 -9.45 0.00 10.82
N SER A 202 -8.86 0.80 9.94
CA SER A 202 -8.26 2.09 10.32
C SER A 202 -9.30 3.14 10.75
N ILE A 203 -10.55 2.99 10.29
CA ILE A 203 -11.70 3.82 10.68
C ILE A 203 -12.39 3.20 11.90
N THR A 204 -12.55 1.88 11.88
CA THR A 204 -13.24 1.14 12.93
C THR A 204 -12.51 1.21 14.28
N PHE A 205 -11.18 1.28 14.24
CA PHE A 205 -10.32 1.48 15.41
C PHE A 205 -9.68 2.88 15.36
N PRO A 206 -10.43 3.93 15.76
CA PRO A 206 -10.00 5.31 15.60
C PRO A 206 -8.79 5.64 16.49
N HIS A 207 -7.92 6.49 15.97
CA HIS A 207 -6.82 7.05 16.76
C HIS A 207 -7.38 8.00 17.84
N MET A 208 -6.75 8.04 19.03
CA MET A 208 -7.20 8.90 20.14
C MET A 208 -7.26 10.39 19.79
N ASN A 209 -6.35 10.85 18.92
CA ASN A 209 -6.30 12.23 18.45
C ASN A 209 -7.28 12.55 17.30
N GLY A 210 -8.08 11.58 16.86
CA GLY A 210 -8.98 11.73 15.71
C GLY A 210 -8.27 11.89 14.37
N PHE A 211 -9.05 12.13 13.31
CA PHE A 211 -8.51 12.40 11.97
C PHE A 211 -7.68 13.70 11.94
N PRO A 212 -6.62 13.77 11.11
CA PRO A 212 -6.20 12.79 10.09
C PRO A 212 -5.33 11.63 10.62
N PHE A 213 -5.10 11.52 11.93
CA PHE A 213 -4.27 10.46 12.50
C PHE A 213 -5.00 9.11 12.48
N ARG A 214 -4.31 8.06 12.03
CA ARG A 214 -4.80 6.67 12.02
C ARG A 214 -3.86 5.77 12.80
N GLN A 215 -4.40 4.74 13.45
CA GLN A 215 -3.57 3.70 14.05
C GLN A 215 -3.05 2.79 12.94
N SER A 216 -1.76 2.43 12.96
CA SER A 216 -1.25 1.43 12.03
C SER A 216 -1.78 0.05 12.39
N LEU A 217 -1.95 -0.82 11.40
CA LEU A 217 -2.32 -2.22 11.60
C LEU A 217 -1.40 -2.90 12.62
N LYS A 218 -0.09 -2.65 12.54
CA LYS A 218 0.91 -3.13 13.50
C LYS A 218 0.64 -2.68 14.94
N ALA A 219 0.20 -1.44 15.15
CA ALA A 219 -0.14 -0.96 16.48
C ALA A 219 -1.42 -1.61 17.00
N LEU A 220 -2.42 -1.80 16.13
CA LEU A 220 -3.69 -2.44 16.48
C LEU A 220 -3.49 -3.91 16.87
N THR A 221 -2.80 -4.69 16.03
CA THR A 221 -2.53 -6.11 16.30
C THR A 221 -1.74 -6.29 17.60
N LYS A 222 -0.73 -5.46 17.83
CA LYS A 222 0.05 -5.50 19.07
C LYS A 222 -0.79 -5.16 20.31
N ASN A 223 -1.58 -4.09 20.24
CA ASN A 223 -2.30 -3.59 21.40
C ASN A 223 -3.54 -4.42 21.73
N ILE A 224 -4.24 -4.91 20.70
CA ILE A 224 -5.54 -5.61 20.83
C ILE A 224 -5.34 -7.12 20.80
N LEU A 225 -4.69 -7.65 19.77
CA LEU A 225 -4.49 -9.10 19.59
C LEU A 225 -3.26 -9.64 20.34
N LYS A 226 -2.45 -8.76 20.96
CA LYS A 226 -1.22 -9.12 21.68
C LYS A 226 -0.22 -9.91 20.84
N ARG A 227 -0.21 -9.67 19.53
CA ARG A 227 0.67 -10.31 18.55
C ARG A 227 1.48 -9.26 17.81
N ASP A 228 2.77 -9.49 17.62
CA ASP A 228 3.58 -8.72 16.68
C ASP A 228 3.39 -9.32 15.27
N ILE A 229 2.97 -8.49 14.31
CA ILE A 229 3.08 -8.82 12.89
C ILE A 229 4.49 -8.41 12.43
N GLN A 230 5.30 -9.39 12.05
CA GLN A 230 6.61 -9.14 11.43
C GLN A 230 6.37 -8.87 9.94
N MET A 231 6.73 -7.68 9.45
CA MET A 231 6.61 -7.31 8.03
C MET A 231 7.61 -8.03 7.12
N GLN A 232 8.39 -8.96 7.66
CA GLN A 232 9.37 -9.71 6.88
C GLN A 232 9.26 -11.17 7.29
N THR A 233 9.13 -12.02 6.27
CA THR A 233 9.26 -13.48 6.32
C THR A 233 8.18 -14.21 7.09
N GLN A 234 7.02 -14.51 6.46
CA GLN A 234 6.48 -15.88 6.41
C GLN A 234 5.59 -16.05 5.17
N SER A 235 5.75 -17.22 4.53
CA SER A 235 5.13 -17.65 3.29
C SER A 235 3.63 -17.95 3.45
N GLY A 236 2.80 -17.36 2.57
CA GLY A 236 1.42 -17.80 2.29
C GLY A 236 0.34 -16.91 2.90
N GLY A 237 -0.26 -16.05 2.06
CA GLY A 237 -1.30 -15.08 2.42
C GLY A 237 -0.73 -13.92 3.21
N SER A 238 -0.94 -12.68 2.74
CA SER A 238 -0.58 -11.48 3.50
C SER A 238 -1.07 -11.56 4.95
N LEU A 239 -0.12 -11.52 5.89
CA LEU A 239 -0.39 -11.44 7.33
C LEU A 239 -1.33 -10.28 7.67
N ASP A 240 -1.34 -9.24 6.83
CA ASP A 240 -2.08 -8.01 7.03
C ASP A 240 -3.57 -8.18 6.70
N SER A 241 -3.90 -8.95 5.64
CA SER A 241 -5.29 -9.33 5.33
C SER A 241 -5.92 -10.14 6.48
N ARG A 242 -5.19 -11.15 7.00
CA ARG A 242 -5.63 -11.97 8.13
C ARG A 242 -5.73 -11.15 9.43
N ALA A 243 -4.77 -10.28 9.68
CA ALA A 243 -4.78 -9.41 10.86
C ALA A 243 -5.99 -8.46 10.86
N SER A 244 -6.33 -7.88 9.70
CA SER A 244 -7.49 -7.00 9.55
C SER A 244 -8.79 -7.76 9.83
N LEU A 245 -8.91 -8.98 9.32
CA LEU A 245 -10.03 -9.88 9.59
C LEU A 245 -10.14 -10.24 11.08
N GLU A 246 -9.03 -10.69 11.71
CA GLU A 246 -8.98 -11.05 13.12
C GLU A 246 -9.39 -9.88 14.04
N LEU A 247 -8.95 -8.66 13.73
CA LEU A 247 -9.35 -7.45 14.45
C LEU A 247 -10.87 -7.25 14.39
N MET A 248 -11.48 -7.42 13.22
CA MET A 248 -12.94 -7.29 13.08
C MET A 248 -13.69 -8.39 13.81
N LEU A 249 -13.23 -9.65 13.72
CA LEU A 249 -13.82 -10.76 14.47
C LEU A 249 -13.71 -10.56 15.98
N TRP A 250 -12.58 -10.03 16.47
CA TRP A 250 -12.43 -9.64 17.89
C TRP A 250 -13.46 -8.58 18.30
N ARG A 251 -13.68 -7.58 17.44
CA ARG A 251 -14.64 -6.49 17.72
C ARG A 251 -16.07 -6.99 17.79
N VAL A 252 -16.50 -7.86 16.89
CA VAL A 252 -17.88 -8.35 16.81
C VAL A 252 -18.23 -9.30 17.97
N ARG A 253 -17.24 -10.01 18.52
CA ARG A 253 -17.43 -10.93 19.67
C ARG A 253 -17.59 -10.20 21.02
N LYS A 254 -17.37 -8.89 21.06
CA LYS A 254 -17.33 -8.09 22.28
C LYS A 254 -18.58 -7.22 22.39
#